data_AF-A0A5E4LTA1-F1
#
_entry.id   AF-A0A5E4LTA1-F1
#
_cell.length_a   1.000
_cell.length_b   1.000
_cell.length_c   1.000
_cell.angle_alpha   90.00
_cell.angle_beta   90.00
_cell.angle_gamma   90.00
#
_symmetry.space_group_name_H-M   'P 1'
#
loop_
_entity.id
_entity.type
_entity.pdbx_description
1 polymer ?
#
loop_
_entity_poly.entity_id
_entity_poly.type
_entity_poly.pdbx_seq_one_letter_code
_entity_poly.pdbx_strand_id
1 'polypeptide(L)'
;MMLLIEYLEEAAVFLHEKKAKIRKLERQFHNVYDGDLKKEMSSTWREIGKKRGEVIDQLLLNLEEFRALHKYFPELLQVIVEDEDVGKVVSKKIWLLDFKSVPPQEASLKLDQLMEWRNQIKDARESLRGWVGKVNSRSMTVKYPVLRGFINQDMIKADALEAIKHAEKVVLKEGWLLLISDSLIKIPIAKFMAKINQFRYEESVAKAQLVRVTGKGTIAETAAQRKLEEVSRKKNRYERILRQILLANPEYLKKIKQKKNWLSREKSGGAEKFAQEITPHSLKERVWLDEMKKKLDG
;
A
#
# COMPACT_ATOMS: atom_id res chain seq x y z
N MET A 1 5.58 -16.22 -21.13
CA MET A 1 5.07 -15.66 -19.87
C MET A 1 5.73 -14.30 -19.74
N MET A 2 4.99 -13.21 -19.53
CA MET A 2 5.63 -11.90 -19.35
C MET A 2 6.32 -11.88 -17.99
N LEU A 3 7.62 -11.60 -17.96
CA LEU A 3 8.39 -11.50 -16.72
C LEU A 3 8.00 -10.23 -15.95
N LEU A 4 8.11 -10.25 -14.62
CA LEU A 4 7.83 -9.06 -13.81
C LEU A 4 8.68 -7.87 -14.26
N ILE A 5 9.93 -8.12 -14.64
CA ILE A 5 10.82 -7.06 -15.11
C ILE A 5 10.35 -6.42 -16.41
N GLU A 6 9.84 -7.20 -17.37
CA GLU A 6 9.29 -6.69 -18.63
C GLU A 6 8.09 -5.78 -18.36
N TYR A 7 7.20 -6.21 -17.45
CA TYR A 7 6.09 -5.38 -17.04
C TYR A 7 6.54 -4.07 -16.38
N LEU A 8 7.59 -4.10 -15.55
CA LEU A 8 8.11 -2.91 -14.89
C LEU A 8 8.75 -1.94 -15.88
N GLU A 9 9.46 -2.45 -16.89
CA GLU A 9 10.00 -1.66 -18.00
C GLU A 9 8.88 -0.99 -18.81
N GLU A 10 7.86 -1.76 -19.23
CA GLU A 10 6.68 -1.21 -19.93
C GLU A 10 5.93 -0.16 -19.09
N ALA A 11 5.81 -0.41 -17.78
CA ALA A 11 5.18 0.53 -16.87
C ALA A 11 5.99 1.81 -16.73
N ALA A 12 7.32 1.73 -16.76
CA ALA A 12 8.20 2.89 -16.72
C ALA A 12 8.01 3.75 -17.97
N VAL A 13 8.06 3.14 -19.15
CA VAL A 13 7.82 3.83 -20.42
C VAL A 13 6.47 4.54 -20.40
N PHE A 14 5.39 3.84 -20.04
CA PHE A 14 4.06 4.43 -19.95
C PHE A 14 4.00 5.62 -18.98
N LEU A 15 4.61 5.51 -17.79
CA LEU A 15 4.57 6.58 -16.80
C LEU A 15 5.37 7.81 -17.26
N HIS A 16 6.54 7.61 -17.87
CA HIS A 16 7.35 8.68 -18.44
C HIS A 16 6.60 9.43 -19.54
N GLU A 17 5.96 8.72 -20.47
CA GLU A 17 5.16 9.30 -21.55
C GLU A 17 4.01 10.16 -20.99
N LYS A 18 3.27 9.63 -20.02
CA LYS A 18 2.12 10.34 -19.43
C LYS A 18 2.57 11.55 -18.60
N LYS A 19 3.67 11.44 -17.86
CA LYS A 19 4.27 12.58 -17.16
C LYS A 19 4.75 13.66 -18.14
N ALA A 20 5.40 13.27 -19.23
CA ALA A 20 5.81 14.20 -20.27
C ALA A 20 4.60 14.92 -20.89
N LYS A 21 3.50 14.19 -21.13
CA LYS A 21 2.23 14.78 -21.56
C LYS A 21 1.70 15.82 -20.55
N ILE A 22 1.71 15.51 -19.26
CA ILE A 22 1.29 16.48 -18.23
C ILE A 22 2.17 17.72 -18.23
N ARG A 23 3.51 17.58 -18.30
CA ARG A 23 4.43 18.73 -18.39
C ARG A 23 4.17 19.60 -19.64
N LYS A 24 3.66 19.02 -20.74
CA LYS A 24 3.25 19.77 -21.94
C LYS A 24 1.92 20.50 -21.71
N LEU A 25 0.92 19.80 -21.16
CA LEU A 25 -0.39 20.38 -20.85
C LEU A 25 -0.30 21.50 -19.80
N GLU A 26 0.56 21.36 -18.79
CA GLU A 26 0.81 22.39 -17.78
C GLU A 26 1.38 23.66 -18.40
N ARG A 27 2.33 23.53 -19.33
CA ARG A 27 2.89 24.66 -20.09
C ARG A 27 1.83 25.35 -20.94
N GLN A 28 0.97 24.59 -21.61
CA GLN A 28 -0.13 25.14 -22.41
C GLN A 28 -1.18 25.84 -21.53
N PHE A 29 -1.55 25.21 -20.40
CA PHE A 29 -2.51 25.76 -19.45
C PHE A 29 -2.03 27.07 -18.85
N HIS A 30 -0.73 27.21 -18.55
CA HIS A 30 -0.18 28.45 -18.00
C HIS A 30 -0.29 29.65 -18.98
N ASN A 31 -0.42 29.37 -20.28
CA ASN A 31 -0.55 30.41 -21.30
C ASN A 31 -2.01 30.81 -21.57
N VAL A 32 -2.95 29.85 -21.52
CA VAL A 32 -4.33 30.04 -22.00
C VAL A 32 -5.38 29.93 -20.90
N TYR A 33 -5.04 29.32 -19.75
CA TYR A 33 -5.95 29.05 -18.62
C TYR A 33 -7.26 28.35 -19.00
N ASP A 34 -7.18 27.44 -19.98
CA ASP A 34 -8.33 26.70 -20.50
C ASP A 34 -8.83 25.60 -19.55
N GLY A 35 -10.14 25.59 -19.29
CA GLY A 35 -10.82 24.56 -18.50
C GLY A 35 -10.70 23.15 -19.09
N ASP A 36 -10.61 23.01 -20.41
CA ASP A 36 -10.50 21.69 -21.06
C ASP A 36 -9.10 21.10 -20.93
N LEU A 37 -8.04 21.91 -20.99
CA LEU A 37 -6.68 21.49 -20.62
C LEU A 37 -6.62 20.99 -19.17
N LYS A 38 -7.31 21.68 -18.26
CA LYS A 38 -7.40 21.25 -16.85
C LYS A 38 -8.13 19.90 -16.70
N LYS A 39 -9.19 19.66 -17.48
CA LYS A 39 -9.89 18.36 -17.50
C LYS A 39 -8.98 17.27 -18.06
N GLU A 40 -8.24 17.53 -19.13
CA GLU A 40 -7.33 16.57 -19.74
C GLU A 40 -6.15 16.21 -18.82
N MET A 41 -5.56 17.20 -18.15
CA MET A 41 -4.56 16.97 -17.10
C MET A 41 -5.13 16.07 -15.99
N SER A 42 -6.35 16.37 -15.53
CA SER A 42 -7.03 15.60 -14.49
C SER A 42 -7.34 14.16 -14.93
N SER A 43 -7.60 13.93 -16.22
CA SER A 43 -7.73 12.59 -16.79
C SER A 43 -6.39 11.86 -16.84
N THR A 44 -5.34 12.53 -17.32
CA THR A 44 -4.00 11.97 -17.42
C THR A 44 -3.43 11.60 -16.04
N TRP A 45 -3.64 12.45 -15.03
CA TRP A 45 -3.29 12.14 -13.64
C TRP A 45 -4.03 10.91 -13.09
N ARG A 46 -5.30 10.71 -13.48
CA ARG A 46 -6.06 9.51 -13.12
C ARG A 46 -5.48 8.25 -13.77
N GLU A 47 -5.05 8.33 -15.03
CA GLU A 47 -4.38 7.22 -15.72
C GLU A 47 -3.05 6.84 -15.04
N ILE A 48 -2.22 7.84 -14.71
CA ILE A 48 -0.98 7.64 -13.94
C ILE A 48 -1.30 6.96 -12.59
N GLY A 49 -2.29 7.46 -11.87
CA GLY A 49 -2.73 6.88 -10.60
C GLY A 49 -3.18 5.43 -10.74
N LYS A 50 -3.89 5.09 -11.83
CA LYS A 50 -4.31 3.73 -12.14
C LYS A 50 -3.11 2.82 -12.41
N LYS A 51 -2.21 3.19 -13.32
CA LYS A 51 -1.02 2.39 -13.66
C LYS A 51 -0.11 2.16 -12.45
N ARG A 52 0.09 3.17 -11.60
CA ARG A 52 0.83 3.00 -10.33
C ARG A 52 0.17 1.99 -9.39
N GLY A 53 -1.16 1.94 -9.37
CA GLY A 53 -1.91 0.91 -8.63
C GLY A 53 -1.68 -0.48 -9.21
N GLU A 54 -1.72 -0.61 -10.54
CA GLU A 54 -1.47 -1.87 -11.24
C GLU A 54 -0.04 -2.38 -11.01
N VAL A 55 0.97 -1.50 -11.01
CA VAL A 55 2.36 -1.86 -10.66
C VAL A 55 2.46 -2.47 -9.27
N ILE A 56 1.79 -1.89 -8.27
CA ILE A 56 1.77 -2.47 -6.93
C ILE A 56 1.11 -3.85 -6.95
N ASP A 57 -0.02 -4.00 -7.64
CA ASP A 57 -0.73 -5.26 -7.69
C ASP A 57 0.09 -6.34 -8.42
N GLN A 58 0.83 -5.99 -9.48
CA GLN A 58 1.75 -6.90 -10.19
C GLN A 58 2.97 -7.30 -9.37
N LEU A 59 3.59 -6.38 -8.64
CA LEU A 59 4.67 -6.70 -7.70
C LEU A 59 4.23 -7.74 -6.65
N LEU A 60 2.98 -7.60 -6.17
CA LEU A 60 2.42 -8.47 -5.15
C LEU A 60 1.93 -9.81 -5.71
N LEU A 61 1.39 -9.82 -6.94
CA LEU A 61 1.02 -11.06 -7.63
C LEU A 61 2.25 -11.91 -7.97
N ASN A 62 3.37 -11.26 -8.30
CA ASN A 62 4.65 -11.89 -8.64
C ASN A 62 5.65 -11.76 -7.48
N LEU A 63 5.20 -11.86 -6.22
CA LEU A 63 6.06 -11.64 -5.06
C LEU A 63 7.25 -12.62 -4.99
N GLU A 64 7.07 -13.87 -5.45
CA GLU A 64 8.16 -14.86 -5.53
C GLU A 64 9.22 -14.42 -6.54
N GLU A 65 8.81 -13.96 -7.72
CA GLU A 65 9.72 -13.40 -8.73
C GLU A 65 10.42 -12.14 -8.20
N PHE A 66 9.70 -11.26 -7.52
CA PHE A 66 10.27 -10.05 -6.92
C PHE A 66 11.36 -10.38 -5.89
N ARG A 67 11.14 -11.41 -5.06
CA ARG A 67 12.15 -11.93 -4.13
C ARG A 67 13.33 -12.57 -4.86
N ALA A 68 13.08 -13.30 -5.95
CA ALA A 68 14.13 -13.90 -6.77
C ALA A 68 14.99 -12.85 -7.46
N LEU A 69 14.39 -11.77 -8.00
CA LEU A 69 15.12 -10.63 -8.56
C LEU A 69 16.07 -10.02 -7.53
N HIS A 70 15.60 -9.75 -6.31
CA HIS A 70 16.45 -9.23 -5.24
C HIS A 70 17.59 -10.20 -4.85
N LYS A 71 17.35 -11.51 -4.93
CA LYS A 71 18.34 -12.54 -4.56
C LYS A 71 19.41 -12.75 -5.62
N TYR A 72 19.03 -12.79 -6.90
CA TYR A 72 19.93 -13.21 -7.99
C TYR A 72 20.41 -12.08 -8.88
N PHE A 73 19.66 -10.99 -8.98
CA PHE A 73 19.98 -9.83 -9.83
C PHE A 73 19.75 -8.51 -9.06
N PRO A 74 20.42 -8.29 -7.92
CA PRO A 74 20.19 -7.12 -7.09
C PRO A 74 20.52 -5.80 -7.81
N GLU A 75 21.52 -5.77 -8.69
CA GLU A 75 21.89 -4.60 -9.47
C GLU A 75 20.78 -4.21 -10.45
N LEU A 76 20.16 -5.20 -11.09
CA LEU A 76 19.04 -5.00 -12.00
C LEU A 76 17.81 -4.43 -11.28
N LEU A 77 17.53 -4.94 -10.09
CA LEU A 77 16.48 -4.39 -9.24
C LEU A 77 16.81 -2.95 -8.81
N GLN A 78 18.08 -2.65 -8.51
CA GLN A 78 18.50 -1.30 -8.15
C GLN A 78 18.25 -0.30 -9.28
N VAL A 79 18.56 -0.65 -10.53
CA VAL A 79 18.27 0.21 -11.70
C VAL A 79 16.78 0.55 -11.80
N ILE A 80 15.90 -0.42 -11.58
CA ILE A 80 14.44 -0.21 -11.58
C ILE A 80 14.01 0.71 -10.43
N VAL A 81 14.64 0.57 -9.26
CA VAL A 81 14.34 1.36 -8.06
C VAL A 81 14.80 2.81 -8.21
N GLU A 82 15.87 3.06 -8.97
CA GLU A 82 16.40 4.38 -9.28
C GLU A 82 15.55 5.14 -10.32
N ASP A 83 14.68 4.46 -11.07
CA ASP A 83 13.76 5.10 -12.00
C ASP A 83 12.85 6.14 -11.30
N GLU A 84 12.72 7.32 -11.90
CA GLU A 84 12.04 8.47 -11.29
C GLU A 84 10.53 8.23 -11.03
N ASP A 85 9.94 7.27 -11.76
CA ASP A 85 8.51 7.04 -11.86
C ASP A 85 8.08 5.72 -11.27
N VAL A 86 8.55 4.61 -11.83
CA VAL A 86 8.29 3.25 -11.35
C VAL A 86 9.07 2.99 -10.08
N GLY A 87 10.32 3.47 -9.98
CA GLY A 87 11.17 3.25 -8.81
C GLY A 87 10.54 3.77 -7.51
N LYS A 88 9.85 4.92 -7.57
CA LYS A 88 9.06 5.46 -6.44
C LYS A 88 7.89 4.56 -6.03
N VAL A 89 7.33 3.79 -6.95
CA VAL A 89 6.25 2.84 -6.66
C VAL A 89 6.82 1.55 -6.08
N VAL A 90 7.84 0.99 -6.71
CA VAL A 90 8.56 -0.23 -6.26
C VAL A 90 9.11 -0.03 -4.86
N SER A 91 9.74 1.11 -4.58
CA SER A 91 10.29 1.48 -3.28
C SER A 91 9.28 1.41 -2.13
N LYS A 92 7.98 1.67 -2.41
CA LYS A 92 6.91 1.55 -1.39
C LYS A 92 6.63 0.12 -0.96
N LYS A 93 7.17 -0.86 -1.68
CA LYS A 93 6.95 -2.29 -1.47
C LYS A 93 8.25 -3.08 -1.28
N ILE A 94 9.42 -2.46 -1.45
CA ILE A 94 10.74 -3.06 -1.12
C ILE A 94 10.77 -3.69 0.26
N TRP A 95 10.11 -3.08 1.26
CA TRP A 95 10.06 -3.63 2.61
C TRP A 95 9.47 -5.05 2.68
N LEU A 96 8.71 -5.51 1.68
CA LEU A 96 8.22 -6.90 1.62
C LEU A 96 9.32 -7.93 1.35
N LEU A 97 10.47 -7.49 0.85
CA LEU A 97 11.67 -8.31 0.69
C LEU A 97 12.31 -8.64 2.05
N ASP A 98 12.11 -7.77 3.06
CA ASP A 98 12.60 -7.94 4.43
C ASP A 98 11.72 -8.91 5.26
N PHE A 99 10.68 -9.48 4.65
CA PHE A 99 9.73 -10.34 5.37
C PHE A 99 10.41 -11.62 5.88
N LYS A 100 10.40 -11.80 7.20
CA LYS A 100 10.82 -13.01 7.89
C LYS A 100 9.66 -13.53 8.73
N SER A 101 9.42 -14.84 8.68
CA SER A 101 8.46 -15.48 9.59
C SER A 101 8.97 -15.35 11.02
N VAL A 102 8.09 -14.97 11.94
CA VAL A 102 8.39 -14.83 13.37
C VAL A 102 7.53 -15.83 14.14
N PRO A 103 8.10 -16.57 15.12
CA PRO A 103 7.31 -17.46 15.97
C PRO A 103 6.15 -16.73 16.68
N PRO A 104 5.00 -17.38 16.92
CA PRO A 104 3.82 -16.70 17.47
C PRO A 104 4.04 -15.98 18.81
N GLN A 105 4.84 -16.57 19.71
CA GLN A 105 5.13 -16.01 21.04
C GLN A 105 5.96 -14.73 20.94
N GLU A 106 7.05 -14.77 20.17
CA GLU A 106 7.86 -13.59 19.88
C GLU A 106 7.07 -12.51 19.13
N ALA A 107 6.14 -12.94 18.27
CA ALA A 107 5.33 -12.01 17.49
C ALA A 107 4.38 -11.19 18.38
N SER A 108 3.79 -11.81 19.42
CA SER A 108 2.94 -11.09 20.38
C SER A 108 3.75 -10.06 21.18
N LEU A 109 4.90 -10.45 21.73
CA LEU A 109 5.74 -9.54 22.51
C LEU A 109 6.22 -8.35 21.68
N LYS A 110 6.64 -8.60 20.43
CA LYS A 110 7.02 -7.53 19.50
C LYS A 110 5.83 -6.62 19.17
N LEU A 111 4.61 -7.15 19.07
CA LEU A 111 3.42 -6.34 18.81
C LEU A 111 3.16 -5.38 19.96
N ASP A 112 3.25 -5.84 21.21
CA ASP A 112 3.07 -5.02 22.40
C ASP A 112 4.13 -3.91 22.47
N GLN A 113 5.40 -4.26 22.23
CA GLN A 113 6.50 -3.29 22.15
C GLN A 113 6.26 -2.23 21.07
N LEU A 114 5.82 -2.64 19.87
CA LEU A 114 5.51 -1.71 18.78
C LEU A 114 4.31 -0.80 19.11
N MET A 115 3.31 -1.31 19.82
CA MET A 115 2.19 -0.50 20.30
C MET A 115 2.65 0.56 21.31
N GLU A 116 3.51 0.18 22.24
CA GLU A 116 4.13 1.10 23.19
C GLU A 116 4.94 2.19 22.46
N TRP A 117 5.79 1.78 21.52
CA TRP A 117 6.59 2.69 20.70
C TRP A 117 5.73 3.68 19.90
N ARG A 118 4.60 3.23 19.34
CA ARG A 118 3.67 4.13 18.65
C ARG A 118 3.04 5.15 19.61
N ASN A 119 2.72 4.75 20.84
CA ASN A 119 2.22 5.68 21.85
C ASN A 119 3.29 6.71 22.24
N GLN A 120 4.52 6.25 22.51
CA GLN A 120 5.66 7.13 22.80
C GLN A 120 5.90 8.15 21.67
N ILE A 121 5.85 7.73 20.40
CA ILE A 121 6.00 8.63 19.23
C ILE A 121 4.87 9.65 19.16
N LYS A 122 3.63 9.23 19.40
CA LYS A 122 2.47 10.13 19.40
C LYS A 122 2.60 11.17 20.51
N ASP A 123 2.93 10.74 21.72
CA ASP A 123 3.11 11.59 22.88
C ASP A 123 4.29 12.55 22.70
N ALA A 124 5.39 12.08 22.13
CA ALA A 124 6.53 12.92 21.78
C ALA A 124 6.13 14.03 20.80
N ARG A 125 5.37 13.68 19.74
CA ARG A 125 4.88 14.65 18.76
C ARG A 125 3.93 15.68 19.38
N GLU A 126 3.07 15.25 20.30
CA GLU A 126 2.16 16.14 21.03
C GLU A 126 2.93 17.07 21.97
N SER A 127 3.93 16.54 22.70
CA SER A 127 4.78 17.33 23.60
C SER A 127 5.53 18.45 22.88
N LEU A 128 5.86 18.25 21.60
CA LEU A 128 6.55 19.26 20.79
C LEU A 128 5.63 20.35 20.23
N ARG A 129 4.29 20.19 20.25
CA ARG A 129 3.38 21.19 19.65
C ARG A 129 3.52 22.56 20.28
N GLY A 130 3.68 22.64 21.60
CA GLY A 130 3.90 23.88 22.35
C GLY A 130 5.36 24.23 22.62
N TRP A 131 6.32 23.44 22.12
CA TRP A 131 7.73 23.63 22.45
C TRP A 131 8.31 24.89 21.80
N VAL A 132 9.10 25.64 22.57
CA VAL A 132 9.81 26.85 22.14
C VAL A 132 11.30 26.63 22.33
N GLY A 133 12.10 26.94 21.32
CA GLY A 133 13.56 26.77 21.34
C GLY A 133 14.04 25.38 20.92
N LYS A 134 15.27 25.05 21.32
CA LYS A 134 15.90 23.77 21.00
C LYS A 134 15.31 22.63 21.83
N VAL A 135 15.18 21.48 21.21
CA VAL A 135 14.76 20.23 21.84
C VAL A 135 16.01 19.55 22.37
N ASN A 136 16.09 19.32 23.69
CA ASN A 136 17.21 18.61 24.29
C ASN A 136 17.12 17.11 23.99
N SER A 137 18.18 16.55 23.38
CA SER A 137 18.18 15.16 22.92
C SER A 137 18.14 14.18 24.09
N ARG A 138 18.88 14.46 25.18
CA ARG A 138 18.96 13.59 26.35
C ARG A 138 17.61 13.50 27.05
N SER A 139 16.94 14.63 27.30
CA SER A 139 15.62 14.60 27.95
C SER A 139 14.58 13.88 27.11
N MET A 140 14.59 14.09 25.78
CA MET A 140 13.65 13.43 24.87
C MET A 140 13.88 11.93 24.77
N THR A 141 15.12 11.47 24.67
CA THR A 141 15.45 10.04 24.52
C THR A 141 15.37 9.25 25.84
N VAL A 142 15.46 9.93 26.98
CA VAL A 142 15.14 9.34 28.30
C VAL A 142 13.63 9.15 28.43
N LYS A 143 12.84 10.18 28.10
CA LYS A 143 11.37 10.12 28.20
C LYS A 143 10.74 9.21 27.15
N TYR A 144 11.30 9.19 25.94
CA TYR A 144 10.84 8.41 24.81
C TYR A 144 11.99 7.56 24.25
N PRO A 145 12.29 6.40 24.87
CA PRO A 145 13.39 5.52 24.44
C PRO A 145 13.36 5.13 22.97
N VAL A 146 12.18 5.03 22.35
CA VAL A 146 12.01 4.76 20.91
C VAL A 146 12.71 5.77 20.01
N LEU A 147 12.96 6.99 20.49
CA LEU A 147 13.63 8.05 19.73
C LEU A 147 15.17 7.97 19.80
N ARG A 148 15.73 7.02 20.56
CA ARG A 148 17.19 6.77 20.57
C ARG A 148 17.63 6.36 19.16
N GLY A 149 18.70 6.98 18.68
CA GLY A 149 19.20 6.80 17.31
C GLY A 149 18.56 7.74 16.28
N PHE A 150 17.39 8.30 16.55
CA PHE A 150 16.74 9.31 15.69
C PHE A 150 17.05 10.74 16.14
N ILE A 151 17.11 10.97 17.46
CA ILE A 151 17.45 12.27 18.05
C ILE A 151 18.74 12.09 18.86
N ASN A 152 19.87 12.40 18.25
CA ASN A 152 21.22 12.19 18.82
C ASN A 152 21.88 13.49 19.31
N GLN A 153 21.37 14.66 18.92
CA GLN A 153 21.88 15.96 19.31
C GLN A 153 20.75 16.96 19.51
N ASP A 154 21.03 18.03 20.24
CA ASP A 154 20.08 19.10 20.45
C ASP A 154 19.76 19.77 19.11
N MET A 155 18.48 19.81 18.76
CA MET A 155 18.01 20.24 17.44
C MET A 155 16.81 21.17 17.56
N ILE A 156 16.55 21.95 16.51
CA ILE A 156 15.35 22.81 16.48
C ILE A 156 14.10 21.94 16.35
N LYS A 157 12.96 22.48 16.79
CA LYS A 157 11.66 21.80 16.77
C LYS A 157 11.31 21.17 15.42
N ALA A 158 11.60 21.85 14.31
CA ALA A 158 11.28 21.35 12.98
C ALA A 158 12.03 20.05 12.66
N ASP A 159 13.34 20.01 12.94
CA ASP A 159 14.19 18.84 12.72
C ASP A 159 13.78 17.68 13.63
N ALA A 160 13.47 17.97 14.90
CA ALA A 160 12.96 16.96 15.84
C ALA A 160 11.64 16.34 15.36
N LEU A 161 10.73 17.15 14.80
CA LEU A 161 9.47 16.66 14.24
C LEU A 161 9.69 15.77 13.01
N GLU A 162 10.66 16.10 12.15
CA GLU A 162 10.99 15.25 11.00
C GLU A 162 11.67 13.93 11.44
N ALA A 163 12.54 13.98 12.45
CA ALA A 163 13.14 12.78 13.06
C ALA A 163 12.08 11.86 13.68
N ILE A 164 11.12 12.42 14.44
CA ILE A 164 9.99 11.66 15.01
C ILE A 164 9.14 11.05 13.90
N LYS A 165 8.87 11.78 12.82
CA LYS A 165 8.15 11.28 11.65
C LYS A 165 8.92 10.18 10.92
N HIS A 166 10.25 10.22 10.92
CA HIS A 166 11.07 9.13 10.40
C HIS A 166 10.97 7.89 11.30
N ALA A 167 11.08 8.04 12.62
CA ALA A 167 10.85 6.96 13.58
C ALA A 167 9.46 6.34 13.42
N GLU A 168 8.42 7.17 13.24
CA GLU A 168 7.04 6.71 12.98
C GLU A 168 6.96 5.80 11.75
N LYS A 169 7.65 6.16 10.66
CA LYS A 169 7.69 5.33 9.44
C LYS A 169 8.38 3.98 9.67
N VAL A 170 9.47 3.95 10.43
CA VAL A 170 10.20 2.72 10.75
C VAL A 170 9.34 1.78 11.60
N VAL A 171 8.76 2.29 12.69
CA VAL A 171 7.87 1.53 13.58
C VAL A 171 6.63 1.02 12.83
N LEU A 172 6.06 1.83 11.94
CA LEU A 172 4.95 1.40 11.08
C LEU A 172 5.35 0.27 10.13
N LYS A 173 6.55 0.35 9.51
CA LYS A 173 7.07 -0.69 8.63
C LYS A 173 7.24 -2.01 9.38
N GLU A 174 7.88 -1.98 10.55
CA GLU A 174 8.07 -3.16 11.40
C GLU A 174 6.73 -3.76 11.86
N GLY A 175 5.78 -2.91 12.27
CA GLY A 175 4.44 -3.36 12.62
C GLY A 175 3.69 -4.01 11.47
N TRP A 176 3.83 -3.49 10.24
CA TRP A 176 3.26 -4.15 9.07
C TRP A 176 3.90 -5.49 8.77
N LEU A 177 5.24 -5.59 8.80
CA LEU A 177 5.97 -6.85 8.63
C LEU A 177 5.53 -7.92 9.63
N LEU A 178 5.36 -7.50 10.88
CA LEU A 178 4.89 -8.36 11.95
C LEU A 178 3.44 -8.80 11.75
N LEU A 179 2.55 -7.86 11.41
CA LEU A 179 1.13 -8.14 11.20
C LEU A 179 0.86 -9.02 9.99
N ILE A 180 1.65 -8.94 8.93
CA ILE A 180 1.48 -9.84 7.78
C ILE A 180 2.06 -11.24 8.04
N SER A 181 2.70 -11.49 9.18
CA SER A 181 3.14 -12.84 9.56
C SER A 181 1.96 -13.77 9.88
N ASP A 182 2.17 -15.08 9.74
CA ASP A 182 1.11 -16.11 9.74
C ASP A 182 0.20 -16.09 10.97
N SER A 183 0.71 -15.76 12.15
CA SER A 183 -0.07 -15.77 13.40
C SER A 183 -0.96 -14.54 13.56
N LEU A 184 -0.53 -13.37 13.05
CA LEU A 184 -1.17 -12.08 13.33
C LEU A 184 -1.97 -11.51 12.16
N ILE A 185 -1.81 -12.03 10.94
CA ILE A 185 -2.49 -11.53 9.72
C ILE A 185 -4.02 -11.55 9.81
N LYS A 186 -4.58 -12.39 10.69
CA LYS A 186 -6.02 -12.40 11.01
C LYS A 186 -6.50 -11.06 11.56
N ILE A 187 -5.67 -10.34 12.33
CA ILE A 187 -6.01 -9.05 12.95
C ILE A 187 -6.33 -7.99 11.89
N PRO A 188 -5.41 -7.64 10.96
CA PRO A 188 -5.73 -6.66 9.92
C PRO A 188 -6.84 -7.17 8.99
N ILE A 189 -6.87 -8.46 8.64
CA ILE A 189 -7.96 -9.03 7.80
C ILE A 189 -9.33 -8.77 8.43
N ALA A 190 -9.52 -9.11 9.71
CA ALA A 190 -10.78 -8.90 10.40
C ALA A 190 -11.18 -7.42 10.41
N LYS A 191 -10.23 -6.51 10.69
CA LYS A 191 -10.45 -5.05 10.68
C LYS A 191 -10.90 -4.55 9.31
N PHE A 192 -10.22 -4.96 8.23
CA PHE A 192 -10.55 -4.51 6.88
C PHE A 192 -11.86 -5.15 6.37
N MET A 193 -12.11 -6.43 6.69
CA MET A 193 -13.37 -7.10 6.37
C MET A 193 -14.57 -6.45 7.05
N ALA A 194 -14.46 -6.06 8.33
CA ALA A 194 -15.52 -5.33 9.02
C ALA A 194 -15.87 -4.02 8.29
N LYS A 195 -14.84 -3.28 7.83
CA LYS A 195 -15.03 -2.06 7.04
C LYS A 195 -15.64 -2.32 5.66
N ILE A 196 -15.22 -3.37 4.97
CA ILE A 196 -15.81 -3.78 3.69
C ILE A 196 -17.29 -4.12 3.86
N ASN A 197 -17.65 -4.88 4.89
CA ASN A 197 -19.03 -5.24 5.17
C ASN A 197 -19.88 -4.01 5.52
N GLN A 198 -19.33 -3.06 6.29
CA GLN A 198 -19.96 -1.76 6.54
C GLN A 198 -20.24 -1.03 5.22
N PHE A 199 -19.25 -0.91 4.33
CA PHE A 199 -19.45 -0.22 3.04
C PHE A 199 -20.37 -0.97 2.08
N ARG A 200 -20.43 -2.31 2.12
CA ARG A 200 -21.41 -3.09 1.35
C ARG A 200 -22.83 -2.78 1.77
N TYR A 201 -23.06 -2.64 3.08
CA TYR A 201 -24.36 -2.20 3.60
C TYR A 201 -24.68 -0.76 3.15
N GLU A 202 -23.75 0.18 3.35
CA GLU A 202 -23.91 1.57 2.90
C GLU A 202 -24.15 1.68 1.38
N GLU A 203 -23.47 0.87 0.58
CA GLU A 203 -23.64 0.81 -0.88
C GLU A 203 -25.02 0.31 -1.27
N SER A 204 -25.53 -0.73 -0.58
CA SER A 204 -26.90 -1.23 -0.77
C SER A 204 -27.93 -0.14 -0.47
N VAL A 205 -27.77 0.58 0.65
CA VAL A 205 -28.65 1.70 1.02
C VAL A 205 -28.57 2.83 -0.01
N ALA A 206 -27.37 3.18 -0.48
CA ALA A 206 -27.17 4.20 -1.51
C ALA A 206 -27.81 3.81 -2.85
N LYS A 207 -27.70 2.54 -3.28
CA LYS A 207 -28.37 2.01 -4.47
C LYS A 207 -29.89 2.10 -4.35
N ALA A 208 -30.45 1.66 -3.22
CA ALA A 208 -31.89 1.75 -2.98
C ALA A 208 -32.37 3.21 -2.98
N GLN A 209 -31.57 4.13 -2.43
CA GLN A 209 -31.89 5.55 -2.45
C GLN A 209 -31.86 6.11 -3.88
N LEU A 210 -30.87 5.75 -4.70
CA LEU A 210 -30.78 6.16 -6.09
C LEU A 210 -32.04 5.74 -6.86
N VAL A 211 -32.41 4.46 -6.79
CA VAL A 211 -33.63 3.92 -7.43
C VAL A 211 -34.89 4.69 -7.00
N ARG A 212 -34.97 5.13 -5.74
CA ARG A 212 -36.13 5.90 -5.23
C ARG A 212 -36.22 7.33 -5.78
N VAL A 213 -35.09 7.94 -6.14
CA VAL A 213 -35.02 9.34 -6.61
C VAL A 213 -34.85 9.45 -8.13
N THR A 214 -34.49 8.37 -8.82
CA THR A 214 -34.44 8.30 -10.28
C THR A 214 -35.77 8.79 -10.86
N GLY A 215 -35.70 9.76 -11.78
CA GLY A 215 -36.87 10.34 -12.43
C GLY A 215 -37.64 11.39 -11.63
N LYS A 216 -37.19 11.75 -10.40
CA LYS A 216 -37.84 12.77 -9.55
C LYS A 216 -37.16 14.15 -9.59
N GLY A 217 -36.17 14.35 -10.45
CA GLY A 217 -35.47 15.61 -10.66
C GLY A 217 -33.94 15.50 -10.54
N THR A 218 -33.24 16.45 -11.16
CA THR A 218 -31.79 16.36 -11.41
C THR A 218 -30.92 16.48 -10.16
N ILE A 219 -31.27 17.32 -9.19
CA ILE A 219 -30.40 17.61 -8.03
C ILE A 219 -30.34 16.41 -7.07
N ALA A 220 -31.50 15.86 -6.69
CA ALA A 220 -31.58 14.72 -5.78
C ALA A 220 -30.97 13.45 -6.38
N GLU A 221 -31.18 13.23 -7.69
CA GLU A 221 -30.59 12.14 -8.44
C GLU A 221 -29.06 12.27 -8.54
N THR A 222 -28.55 13.46 -8.88
CA THR A 222 -27.11 13.73 -8.91
C THR A 222 -26.46 13.53 -7.54
N ALA A 223 -27.12 13.95 -6.45
CA ALA A 223 -26.62 13.77 -5.09
C ALA A 223 -26.58 12.28 -4.68
N ALA A 224 -27.62 11.52 -5.02
CA ALA A 224 -27.67 10.08 -4.76
C ALA A 224 -26.60 9.32 -5.56
N GLN A 225 -26.39 9.69 -6.83
CA GLN A 225 -25.35 9.13 -7.68
C GLN A 225 -23.96 9.41 -7.12
N ARG A 226 -23.67 10.66 -6.72
CA ARG A 226 -22.39 11.02 -6.08
C ARG A 226 -22.14 10.23 -4.80
N LYS A 227 -23.17 10.06 -3.96
CA LYS A 227 -23.07 9.26 -2.73
C LYS A 227 -22.76 7.80 -3.03
N LEU A 228 -23.44 7.21 -4.02
CA LEU A 228 -23.18 5.84 -4.45
C LEU A 228 -21.74 5.69 -4.94
N GLU A 229 -21.27 6.57 -5.82
CA GLU A 229 -19.90 6.57 -6.31
C GLU A 229 -18.87 6.71 -5.18
N GLU A 230 -19.10 7.59 -4.21
CA GLU A 230 -18.21 7.79 -3.08
C GLU A 230 -18.09 6.51 -2.23
N VAL A 231 -19.23 5.89 -1.89
CA VAL A 231 -19.25 4.65 -1.10
C VAL A 231 -18.60 3.50 -1.87
N SER A 232 -18.90 3.34 -3.16
CA SER A 232 -18.26 2.32 -4.00
C SER A 232 -16.75 2.52 -4.10
N ARG A 233 -16.27 3.78 -4.24
CA ARG A 233 -14.83 4.10 -4.23
C ARG A 233 -14.18 3.74 -2.89
N LYS A 234 -14.84 4.04 -1.76
CA LYS A 234 -14.36 3.65 -0.43
C LYS A 234 -14.30 2.13 -0.29
N LYS A 235 -15.35 1.40 -0.64
CA LYS A 235 -15.38 -0.07 -0.63
C LYS A 235 -14.22 -0.65 -1.43
N ASN A 236 -14.07 -0.25 -2.69
CA ASN A 236 -13.03 -0.76 -3.59
C ASN A 236 -11.62 -0.47 -3.07
N ARG A 237 -11.41 0.66 -2.39
CA ARG A 237 -10.13 0.97 -1.74
C ARG A 237 -9.81 -0.03 -0.63
N TYR A 238 -10.78 -0.37 0.22
CA TYR A 238 -10.59 -1.33 1.31
C TYR A 238 -10.42 -2.76 0.80
N GLU A 239 -11.19 -3.16 -0.22
CA GLU A 239 -11.01 -4.45 -0.92
C GLU A 239 -9.60 -4.54 -1.52
N ARG A 240 -9.10 -3.48 -2.17
CA ARG A 240 -7.71 -3.44 -2.67
C ARG A 240 -6.70 -3.61 -1.54
N ILE A 241 -6.86 -2.93 -0.41
CA ILE A 241 -5.94 -3.08 0.73
C ILE A 241 -5.94 -4.51 1.25
N LEU A 242 -7.12 -5.13 1.40
CA LEU A 242 -7.23 -6.52 1.82
C LEU A 242 -6.55 -7.47 0.83
N ARG A 243 -6.72 -7.25 -0.48
CA ARG A 243 -6.04 -8.03 -1.52
C ARG A 243 -4.53 -7.93 -1.39
N GLN A 244 -4.01 -6.72 -1.16
CA GLN A 244 -2.58 -6.51 -0.98
C GLN A 244 -2.02 -7.18 0.27
N ILE A 245 -2.77 -7.21 1.38
CA ILE A 245 -2.38 -7.91 2.60
C ILE A 245 -2.30 -9.42 2.36
N LEU A 246 -3.29 -9.99 1.66
CA LEU A 246 -3.31 -11.42 1.34
C LEU A 246 -2.17 -11.81 0.38
N LEU A 247 -1.90 -11.00 -0.64
CA LEU A 247 -0.78 -11.24 -1.56
C LEU A 247 0.59 -11.09 -0.90
N ALA A 248 0.71 -10.22 0.11
CA ALA A 248 1.95 -10.06 0.86
C ALA A 248 2.32 -11.30 1.70
N ASN A 249 1.37 -12.21 1.94
CA ASN A 249 1.62 -13.51 2.59
C ASN A 249 0.99 -14.68 1.78
N PRO A 250 1.71 -15.19 0.75
CA PRO A 250 1.24 -16.29 -0.08
C PRO A 250 0.95 -17.60 0.68
N GLU A 251 1.72 -17.88 1.75
CA GLU A 251 1.55 -19.09 2.58
C GLU A 251 0.21 -19.09 3.30
N TYR A 252 -0.13 -17.96 3.92
CA TYR A 252 -1.43 -17.78 4.56
C TYR A 252 -2.58 -17.88 3.54
N LEU A 253 -2.43 -17.27 2.37
CA LEU A 253 -3.42 -17.35 1.29
C LEU A 253 -3.63 -18.79 0.82
N LYS A 254 -2.55 -19.57 0.66
CA LYS A 254 -2.59 -21.00 0.32
C LYS A 254 -3.32 -21.80 1.39
N LYS A 255 -3.03 -21.57 2.68
CA LYS A 255 -3.71 -22.21 3.82
C LYS A 255 -5.21 -21.91 3.84
N ILE A 256 -5.63 -20.66 3.60
CA ILE A 256 -7.05 -20.30 3.51
C ILE A 256 -7.73 -21.03 2.35
N LYS A 257 -7.08 -21.10 1.18
CA LYS A 257 -7.66 -21.79 0.01
C LYS A 257 -7.79 -23.30 0.20
N GLN A 258 -6.87 -23.91 0.94
CA GLN A 258 -6.88 -25.35 1.26
C GLN A 258 -7.94 -25.73 2.30
N LYS A 259 -8.37 -24.80 3.15
CA LYS A 259 -9.50 -24.99 4.07
C LYS A 259 -10.81 -25.05 3.27
N LYS A 260 -11.06 -26.17 2.60
CA LYS A 260 -12.38 -26.53 2.09
C LYS A 260 -13.29 -26.84 3.28
N ASN A 261 -13.90 -25.83 3.89
CA ASN A 261 -15.00 -26.04 4.82
C ASN A 261 -16.29 -25.50 4.22
N TRP A 262 -16.99 -26.40 3.53
CA TRP A 262 -18.37 -26.28 3.08
C TRP A 262 -19.39 -26.03 4.22
N LEU A 263 -18.94 -26.03 5.49
CA LEU A 263 -19.77 -25.91 6.70
C LEU A 263 -19.21 -25.04 7.84
N SER A 264 -18.09 -24.32 7.70
CA SER A 264 -17.63 -23.46 8.80
C SER A 264 -18.50 -22.21 8.93
N ARG A 265 -19.46 -22.26 9.86
CA ARG A 265 -20.24 -21.14 10.41
C ARG A 265 -19.37 -20.10 11.16
N GLU A 266 -18.10 -19.95 10.81
CA GLU A 266 -17.29 -18.87 11.33
C GLU A 266 -17.61 -17.59 10.55
N LYS A 267 -17.57 -16.44 11.24
CA LYS A 267 -17.73 -15.09 10.66
C LYS A 267 -16.68 -14.77 9.56
N SER A 268 -15.87 -15.74 9.13
CA SER A 268 -14.79 -15.69 8.13
C SER A 268 -15.25 -15.87 6.68
N GLY A 269 -16.50 -16.29 6.42
CA GLY A 269 -16.96 -16.64 5.06
C GLY A 269 -16.84 -15.54 4.00
N GLY A 270 -16.71 -14.27 4.40
CA GLY A 270 -16.42 -13.16 3.48
C GLY A 270 -14.95 -13.08 3.04
N ALA A 271 -14.01 -13.41 3.93
CA ALA A 271 -12.56 -13.37 3.64
C ALA A 271 -12.14 -14.57 2.78
N GLU A 272 -12.75 -15.74 3.00
CA GLU A 272 -12.51 -16.94 2.21
C GLU A 272 -12.96 -16.76 0.75
N LYS A 273 -14.16 -16.21 0.52
CA LYS A 273 -14.63 -15.87 -0.84
C LYS A 273 -13.67 -14.90 -1.53
N PHE A 274 -13.24 -13.87 -0.81
CA PHE A 274 -12.29 -12.89 -1.33
C PHE A 274 -10.91 -13.50 -1.62
N ALA A 275 -10.44 -14.44 -0.80
CA ALA A 275 -9.20 -15.16 -1.02
C ALA A 275 -9.25 -16.10 -2.24
N GLN A 276 -10.41 -16.69 -2.55
CA GLN A 276 -10.57 -17.55 -3.73
C GLN A 276 -10.36 -16.78 -5.05
N GLU A 277 -10.71 -15.49 -5.08
CA GLU A 277 -10.54 -14.61 -6.25
C GLU A 277 -9.08 -14.23 -6.52
N ILE A 278 -8.15 -14.53 -5.60
CA ILE A 278 -6.75 -14.07 -5.66
C ILE A 278 -5.82 -15.26 -5.87
N THR A 279 -5.15 -15.35 -7.01
CA THR A 279 -4.15 -16.40 -7.27
C THR A 279 -2.79 -15.75 -7.55
N PRO A 280 -1.81 -15.86 -6.63
CA PRO A 280 -0.44 -15.45 -6.90
C PRO A 280 0.17 -16.27 -8.04
N HIS A 281 1.11 -15.66 -8.75
CA HIS A 281 1.91 -16.36 -9.75
C HIS A 281 2.96 -17.20 -9.04
N SER A 282 3.07 -18.47 -9.44
CA SER A 282 4.11 -19.35 -8.92
C SER A 282 5.37 -19.25 -9.75
N LEU A 283 6.52 -19.22 -9.09
CA LEU A 283 7.82 -19.17 -9.75
C LEU A 283 8.44 -20.58 -9.86
N LYS A 284 8.70 -21.04 -11.08
CA LYS A 284 9.59 -22.19 -11.33
C LYS A 284 11.01 -21.67 -11.45
N GLU A 285 11.69 -21.50 -10.33
CA GLU A 285 12.98 -20.79 -10.19
C GLU A 285 14.02 -21.17 -11.25
N ARG A 286 14.21 -22.46 -11.56
CA ARG A 286 15.17 -22.90 -12.61
C ARG A 286 14.80 -22.38 -14.00
N VAL A 287 13.54 -22.55 -14.40
CA VAL A 287 13.04 -22.10 -15.71
C VAL A 287 13.14 -20.57 -15.81
N TRP A 288 12.77 -19.89 -14.73
CA TRP A 288 12.87 -18.44 -14.64
C TRP A 288 14.31 -17.93 -14.74
N LEU A 289 15.26 -18.59 -14.08
CA LEU A 289 16.69 -18.24 -14.18
C LEU A 289 17.20 -18.39 -15.61
N ASP A 290 16.80 -19.45 -16.32
CA ASP A 290 17.18 -19.66 -17.72
C ASP A 290 16.58 -18.59 -18.63
N GLU A 291 15.33 -18.19 -18.40
CA GLU A 291 14.67 -17.08 -19.13
C GLU A 291 15.36 -15.74 -18.85
N MET A 292 15.68 -15.44 -17.58
CA MET A 292 16.38 -14.22 -17.18
C MET A 292 17.78 -14.14 -17.80
N LYS A 293 18.54 -15.25 -17.81
CA LYS A 293 19.87 -15.28 -18.44
C LYS A 293 19.79 -15.02 -19.93
N LYS A 294 18.89 -15.70 -20.65
CA LYS A 294 18.65 -15.42 -22.07
C LYS A 294 18.34 -13.95 -22.33
N LYS A 295 17.51 -13.33 -21.48
CA LYS A 295 17.17 -11.91 -21.60
C LYS A 295 18.39 -11.00 -21.40
N LEU A 296 19.25 -11.32 -20.44
CA LEU A 296 20.41 -10.50 -20.10
C LEU A 296 21.60 -10.70 -21.05
N ASP A 297 21.76 -11.92 -21.58
CA ASP A 297 22.88 -12.29 -22.45
C ASP A 297 22.61 -11.97 -23.94
N GLY A 298 21.33 -11.89 -24.35
CA GLY A 298 20.93 -11.61 -25.74
C GLY A 298 20.83 -12.85 -26.62
#